data_AF-A0A537IRC4-F1
#
_entry.id   AF-A0A537IRC4-F1
#
_cell.length_a   1.000
_cell.length_b   1.000
_cell.length_c   1.000
_cell.angle_alpha   90.00
_cell.angle_beta   90.00
_cell.angle_gamma   90.00
#
_symmetry.space_group_name_H-M   'P 1'
#
loop_
_entity.id
_entity.type
_entity.pdbx_description
1 polymer ?
#
loop_
_entity_poly.entity_id
_entity_poly.type
_entity_poly.pdbx_seq_one_letter_code
_entity_poly.pdbx_strand_id
1 'polypeptide(L)'
;METLSDLIYGLSLSIGAISLVITNSQSSSAGDINRNILQFLFVFLILITSWIIYTSDMSVLPIETRLVTFLNIVLLILVAIIPYLFDQVVSAFNPLGVQEYASILFTADFAGSLLILAIFGHIIAQEEEHLVDGEIMIRFRRIRNRLSLLTVVVLLSLSAPWDWLFLGVHVRLLIWSLPIVSFWLYRTRRSPFGSLRRA
;
A
#
# COMPACT_ATOMS: atom_id res chain seq x y z
N MET A 1 -5.93 18.55 6.29
CA MET A 1 -5.52 17.17 6.63
C MET A 1 -4.19 16.70 6.00
N GLU A 2 -3.83 17.23 4.83
CA GLU A 2 -2.68 16.78 4.02
C GLU A 2 -1.32 16.81 4.76
N THR A 3 -0.97 17.94 5.40
CA THR A 3 0.34 18.11 6.07
C THR A 3 0.59 17.11 7.21
N LEU A 4 -0.45 16.73 7.95
CA LEU A 4 -0.35 15.73 9.02
C LEU A 4 -0.16 14.32 8.43
N SER A 5 -0.84 14.02 7.33
CA SER A 5 -0.69 12.74 6.64
C SER A 5 0.70 12.59 6.05
N ASP A 6 1.21 13.62 5.37
CA ASP A 6 2.56 13.63 4.82
C ASP A 6 3.62 13.39 5.90
N LEU A 7 3.43 14.00 7.09
CA LEU A 7 4.29 13.76 8.24
C LEU A 7 4.26 12.30 8.69
N ILE A 8 3.08 11.68 8.80
CA ILE A 8 2.95 10.28 9.24
C ILE A 8 3.54 9.31 8.22
N TYR A 9 3.33 9.55 6.92
CA TYR A 9 3.98 8.77 5.88
C TYR A 9 5.50 8.91 5.93
N GLY A 10 6.03 10.13 6.09
CA GLY A 10 7.46 10.38 6.25
C GLY A 10 8.05 9.73 7.50
N LEU A 11 7.31 9.73 8.61
CA LEU A 11 7.70 9.09 9.86
C LEU A 11 7.72 7.57 9.71
N SER A 12 6.67 6.97 9.13
CA SER A 12 6.58 5.52 8.87
C SER A 12 7.75 5.04 8.00
N LEU A 13 8.11 5.81 6.96
CA LEU A 13 9.30 5.57 6.15
C LEU A 13 10.61 5.66 6.95
N SER A 14 10.72 6.65 7.84
CA SER A 14 11.89 6.83 8.70
C SER A 14 12.03 5.68 9.70
N ILE A 15 10.94 5.20 10.30
CA ILE A 15 10.93 4.01 11.16
C ILE A 15 11.41 2.78 10.37
N GLY A 16 10.91 2.60 9.15
CA GLY A 16 11.38 1.53 8.27
C GLY A 16 12.90 1.59 8.01
N ALA A 17 13.44 2.79 7.78
CA ALA A 17 14.87 2.99 7.57
C ALA A 17 15.70 2.73 8.85
N ILE A 18 15.20 3.12 10.02
CA ILE A 18 15.85 2.85 11.32
C ILE A 18 15.87 1.35 11.59
N SER A 19 14.75 0.65 11.38
CA SER A 19 14.67 -0.81 11.49
C SER A 19 15.71 -1.48 10.59
N LEU A 20 15.83 -1.05 9.32
CA LEU A 20 16.85 -1.56 8.39
C LEU A 20 18.29 -1.42 8.96
N VAL A 21 18.63 -0.26 9.52
CA VAL A 21 19.95 -0.01 10.11
C VAL A 21 20.20 -0.96 11.29
N ILE A 22 19.22 -1.11 12.18
CA ILE A 22 19.33 -1.99 13.35
C ILE A 22 19.49 -3.45 12.91
N THR A 23 18.66 -3.93 11.98
CA THR A 23 18.69 -5.33 11.52
C THR A 23 19.97 -5.63 10.74
N ASN A 24 20.48 -4.68 9.96
CA ASN A 24 21.77 -4.83 9.29
C ASN A 24 22.95 -4.85 10.26
N SER A 25 22.87 -4.14 11.39
CA SER A 25 23.93 -4.20 12.43
C SER A 25 24.08 -5.60 13.06
N GLN A 26 23.04 -6.43 12.95
CA GLN A 26 23.00 -7.80 13.46
C GLN A 26 23.25 -8.85 12.36
N SER A 27 23.44 -8.42 11.10
CA SER A 27 23.61 -9.32 9.96
C SER A 27 25.02 -9.89 9.89
N SER A 28 25.12 -11.20 9.63
CA SER A 28 26.40 -11.92 9.62
C SER A 28 26.91 -12.25 8.21
N SER A 29 26.10 -12.03 7.17
CA SER A 29 26.46 -12.29 5.77
C SER A 29 25.97 -11.22 4.80
N ALA A 30 26.60 -11.14 3.62
CA ALA A 30 26.13 -10.28 2.53
C ALA A 30 24.72 -10.67 2.03
N GLY A 31 24.35 -11.95 2.15
CA GLY A 31 23.01 -12.43 1.82
C GLY A 31 21.93 -11.84 2.73
N ASP A 32 22.22 -11.74 4.03
CA ASP A 32 21.32 -11.14 5.02
C ASP A 32 21.09 -9.65 4.74
N ILE A 33 22.17 -8.92 4.42
CA ILE A 33 22.08 -7.50 4.05
C ILE A 33 21.19 -7.30 2.82
N ASN A 34 21.39 -8.11 1.77
CA ASN A 34 20.57 -8.04 0.55
C ASN A 34 19.09 -8.33 0.85
N ARG A 35 18.81 -9.34 1.67
CA ARG A 35 17.44 -9.67 2.10
C ARG A 35 16.80 -8.50 2.85
N ASN A 36 17.51 -7.90 3.81
CA ASN A 36 17.01 -6.78 4.61
C ASN A 36 16.73 -5.55 3.73
N ILE A 37 17.61 -5.24 2.77
CA ILE A 37 17.39 -4.15 1.81
C ILE A 37 16.14 -4.41 0.97
N LEU A 38 15.95 -5.63 0.46
CA LEU A 38 14.76 -5.98 -0.32
C LEU A 38 13.47 -5.87 0.51
N GLN A 39 13.51 -6.30 1.78
CA GLN A 39 12.41 -6.17 2.73
C GLN A 39 12.05 -4.70 3.00
N PHE A 40 13.06 -3.86 3.22
CA PHE A 40 12.88 -2.41 3.37
C PHE A 40 12.27 -1.79 2.09
N LEU A 41 12.83 -2.10 0.92
CA LEU A 41 12.32 -1.58 -0.36
C LEU A 41 10.87 -2.01 -0.61
N PHE A 42 10.50 -3.21 -0.20
CA PHE A 42 9.12 -3.69 -0.31
C PHE A 42 8.16 -2.84 0.51
N VAL A 43 8.44 -2.61 1.80
CA VAL A 43 7.62 -1.75 2.67
C VAL A 43 7.62 -0.31 2.18
N PHE A 44 8.78 0.21 1.78
CA PHE A 44 8.92 1.55 1.22
C PHE A 44 7.99 1.73 0.01
N LEU A 45 7.97 0.75 -0.91
CA LEU A 45 7.11 0.78 -2.08
C LEU A 45 5.63 0.73 -1.75
N ILE A 46 5.22 -0.01 -0.71
CA ILE A 46 3.84 0.02 -0.21
C ILE A 46 3.48 1.42 0.28
N LEU A 47 4.30 1.98 1.16
CA LEU A 47 4.05 3.28 1.79
C LEU A 47 4.01 4.42 0.77
N ILE A 48 4.98 4.50 -0.14
CA ILE A 48 5.00 5.54 -1.17
C ILE A 48 3.83 5.38 -2.16
N THR A 49 3.45 4.15 -2.50
CA THR A 49 2.31 3.89 -3.39
C THR A 49 1.01 4.35 -2.73
N SER A 50 0.80 3.97 -1.47
CA SER A 50 -0.35 4.39 -0.67
C SER A 50 -0.41 5.91 -0.53
N TRP A 51 0.72 6.55 -0.21
CA TRP A 51 0.83 8.00 -0.09
C TRP A 51 0.45 8.73 -1.38
N ILE A 52 0.99 8.31 -2.53
CA ILE A 52 0.68 8.96 -3.82
C ILE A 52 -0.82 8.84 -4.14
N ILE A 53 -1.44 7.68 -3.88
CA ILE A 53 -2.88 7.51 -4.09
C ILE A 53 -3.66 8.43 -3.15
N TYR A 54 -3.30 8.44 -1.86
CA TYR A 54 -3.92 9.30 -0.85
C TYR A 54 -3.86 10.79 -1.22
N THR A 55 -2.69 11.33 -1.54
CA THR A 55 -2.53 12.74 -1.93
C THR A 55 -3.30 13.06 -3.22
N SER A 56 -3.33 12.11 -4.16
CA SER A 56 -4.12 12.26 -5.39
C SER A 56 -5.63 12.34 -5.10
N ASP A 57 -6.13 11.59 -4.12
CA ASP A 57 -7.55 11.57 -3.76
C ASP A 57 -7.91 12.79 -2.89
N MET A 58 -7.06 13.17 -1.94
CA MET A 58 -7.30 14.32 -1.05
C MET A 58 -7.23 15.67 -1.75
N SER A 59 -6.44 15.81 -2.81
CA SER A 59 -6.32 17.08 -3.54
C SER A 59 -7.58 17.47 -4.32
N VAL A 60 -8.52 16.53 -4.53
CA VAL A 60 -9.76 16.75 -5.29
C VAL A 60 -11.03 16.63 -4.45
N LEU A 61 -10.92 16.29 -3.16
CA LEU A 61 -12.07 16.18 -2.27
C LEU A 61 -12.64 17.58 -1.97
N PRO A 62 -13.88 17.90 -2.40
CA PRO A 62 -14.42 19.25 -2.32
C PRO A 62 -14.83 19.67 -0.91
N ILE A 63 -15.10 18.73 0.02
CA ILE A 63 -15.57 19.02 1.38
C ILE A 63 -14.97 18.04 2.41
N GLU A 64 -14.38 18.57 3.49
CA GLU A 64 -13.96 17.77 4.66
C GLU A 64 -15.21 17.33 5.47
N THR A 65 -15.73 16.12 5.20
CA THR A 65 -16.83 15.54 5.99
C THR A 65 -16.31 14.79 7.21
N ARG A 66 -17.17 14.60 8.24
CA ARG A 66 -16.81 13.81 9.44
C ARG A 66 -16.37 12.38 9.10
N LEU A 67 -16.98 11.78 8.08
CA LEU A 67 -16.64 10.45 7.61
C LEU A 67 -15.26 10.41 6.97
N VAL A 68 -14.92 11.39 6.12
CA VAL A 68 -13.60 11.50 5.49
C VAL A 68 -12.51 11.68 6.55
N THR A 69 -12.74 12.54 7.54
CA THR A 69 -11.80 12.75 8.65
C THR A 69 -11.60 11.49 9.48
N PHE A 70 -12.67 10.75 9.79
CA PHE A 70 -12.60 9.49 10.52
C PHE A 70 -11.81 8.43 9.74
N LEU A 71 -12.14 8.24 8.46
CA LEU A 71 -11.43 7.30 7.59
C LEU A 71 -9.95 7.67 7.43
N ASN A 72 -9.63 8.96 7.37
CA ASN A 72 -8.26 9.43 7.32
C ASN A 72 -7.50 9.05 8.59
N ILE A 73 -8.06 9.30 9.78
CA ILE A 73 -7.43 8.92 11.05
C ILE A 73 -7.17 7.40 11.09
N VAL A 74 -8.15 6.60 10.68
CA VAL A 74 -7.99 5.14 10.63
C VAL A 74 -6.88 4.75 9.66
N LEU A 75 -6.88 5.30 8.43
CA LEU A 75 -5.84 5.03 7.43
C LEU A 75 -4.44 5.37 7.97
N LEU A 76 -4.30 6.50 8.66
CA LEU A 76 -3.02 6.93 9.24
C LEU A 76 -2.52 5.97 10.32
N ILE A 77 -3.42 5.41 11.14
CA ILE A 77 -3.07 4.37 12.11
C ILE A 77 -2.58 3.12 11.38
N LEU A 78 -3.30 2.66 10.35
CA LEU A 78 -2.92 1.48 9.57
C LEU A 78 -1.53 1.67 8.94
N VAL A 79 -1.32 2.79 8.24
CA VAL A 79 -0.04 3.16 7.61
C VAL A 79 1.12 3.24 8.61
N ALA A 80 0.87 3.69 9.84
CA ALA A 80 1.89 3.79 10.88
C ALA A 80 2.34 2.42 11.41
N ILE A 81 1.46 1.41 11.41
CA ILE A 81 1.78 0.07 11.92
C ILE A 81 2.36 -0.87 10.85
N ILE A 82 2.23 -0.56 9.55
CA ILE A 82 2.79 -1.33 8.44
C ILE A 82 4.25 -1.75 8.65
N PRO A 83 5.22 -0.84 8.97
CA PRO A 83 6.62 -1.23 9.09
C PRO A 83 6.85 -2.24 10.21
N TYR A 84 6.17 -2.03 11.35
CA TYR A 84 6.26 -2.90 12.51
C TYR A 84 5.70 -4.29 12.20
N LEU A 85 4.48 -4.37 11.66
CA LEU A 85 3.86 -5.65 11.32
C LEU A 85 4.69 -6.42 10.32
N PHE A 86 5.21 -5.75 9.28
CA PHE A 86 6.06 -6.40 8.29
C PHE A 86 7.35 -6.94 8.89
N ASP A 87 8.02 -6.18 9.76
CA ASP A 87 9.21 -6.65 10.47
C ASP A 87 8.93 -7.93 11.27
N GLN A 88 7.80 -7.99 11.99
CA GLN A 88 7.40 -9.18 12.73
C GLN A 88 7.13 -10.39 11.83
N VAL A 89 6.61 -10.17 10.62
CA VAL A 89 6.35 -11.21 9.62
C VAL A 89 7.64 -11.84 9.11
N VAL A 90 8.64 -11.01 8.78
CA VAL A 90 9.83 -11.46 8.04
C VAL A 90 11.06 -11.72 8.90
N SER A 91 10.98 -11.39 10.20
CA SER A 91 12.04 -11.60 11.18
C SER A 91 12.34 -13.08 11.39
N ALA A 92 13.59 -13.47 11.12
CA ALA A 92 14.07 -14.83 11.35
C ALA A 92 14.15 -15.19 12.85
N PHE A 93 14.09 -14.20 13.74
CA PHE A 93 14.09 -14.41 15.19
C PHE A 93 12.71 -14.81 15.73
N ASN A 94 11.64 -14.56 14.97
CA ASN A 94 10.29 -14.92 15.38
C ASN A 94 9.99 -16.40 15.07
N PRO A 95 9.37 -17.15 16.00
CA PRO A 95 8.83 -18.47 15.71
C PRO A 95 7.79 -18.45 14.59
N LEU A 96 7.62 -19.55 13.86
CA LEU A 96 6.67 -19.65 12.74
C LEU A 96 5.23 -19.25 13.13
N GLY A 97 4.76 -19.61 14.33
CA GLY A 97 3.43 -19.20 14.79
C GLY A 97 3.27 -17.69 14.98
N VAL A 98 4.34 -17.00 15.38
CA VAL A 98 4.35 -15.53 15.49
C VAL A 98 4.39 -14.88 14.11
N GLN A 99 5.21 -15.39 13.20
CA GLN A 99 5.26 -14.91 11.81
C GLN A 99 3.92 -15.10 11.09
N GLU A 100 3.27 -16.26 11.27
CA GLU A 100 1.94 -16.53 10.73
C GLU A 100 0.92 -15.53 11.27
N TYR A 101 0.85 -15.35 12.59
CA TYR A 101 -0.07 -14.38 13.20
C TYR A 101 0.18 -12.94 12.73
N ALA A 102 1.44 -12.52 12.73
CA ALA A 102 1.83 -11.21 12.22
C ALA A 102 1.44 -11.05 10.74
N SER A 103 1.53 -12.10 9.94
CA SER A 103 1.22 -12.04 8.50
C SER A 103 -0.27 -11.96 8.24
N ILE A 104 -1.10 -12.52 9.12
CA ILE A 104 -2.55 -12.32 9.12
C ILE A 104 -2.87 -10.85 9.44
N LEU A 105 -2.29 -10.30 10.50
CA LEU A 105 -2.48 -8.89 10.87
C LEU A 105 -2.00 -7.94 9.78
N PHE A 106 -0.82 -8.18 9.20
CA PHE A 106 -0.29 -7.40 8.09
C PHE A 106 -1.22 -7.45 6.87
N THR A 107 -1.74 -8.63 6.53
CA THR A 107 -2.68 -8.76 5.41
C THR A 107 -3.97 -7.96 5.66
N ALA A 108 -4.51 -8.02 6.88
CA ALA A 108 -5.70 -7.27 7.26
C ALA A 108 -5.46 -5.76 7.24
N ASP A 109 -4.33 -5.30 7.77
CA ASP A 109 -3.90 -3.90 7.77
C ASP A 109 -3.71 -3.35 6.35
N PHE A 110 -3.01 -4.11 5.49
CA PHE A 110 -2.77 -3.71 4.11
C PHE A 110 -4.06 -3.70 3.28
N ALA A 111 -4.92 -4.72 3.45
CA ALA A 111 -6.23 -4.76 2.81
C ALA A 111 -7.12 -3.61 3.29
N GLY A 112 -7.12 -3.31 4.58
CA GLY A 112 -7.84 -2.19 5.19
C GLY A 112 -7.40 -0.85 4.61
N SER A 113 -6.09 -0.64 4.48
CA SER A 113 -5.53 0.57 3.85
C SER A 113 -6.01 0.72 2.40
N LEU A 114 -5.91 -0.35 1.60
CA LEU A 114 -6.40 -0.36 0.21
C LEU A 114 -7.90 -0.11 0.12
N LEU A 115 -8.68 -0.67 1.05
CA LEU A 115 -10.12 -0.48 1.11
C LEU A 115 -10.49 0.97 1.40
N ILE A 116 -9.83 1.61 2.37
CA ILE A 116 -10.09 3.01 2.69
C ILE A 116 -9.74 3.91 1.50
N LEU A 117 -8.61 3.68 0.84
CA LEU A 117 -8.27 4.38 -0.41
C LEU A 117 -9.34 4.15 -1.50
N ALA A 118 -9.85 2.93 -1.64
CA ALA A 118 -10.96 2.65 -2.56
C ALA A 118 -12.25 3.42 -2.17
N ILE A 119 -12.52 3.58 -0.87
CA ILE A 119 -13.65 4.35 -0.37
C ILE A 119 -13.48 5.84 -0.68
N PHE A 120 -12.29 6.42 -0.51
CA PHE A 120 -12.04 7.81 -0.94
C PHE A 120 -12.30 7.99 -2.43
N GLY A 121 -11.77 7.09 -3.28
CA GLY A 121 -12.08 7.09 -4.70
C GLY A 121 -13.56 6.87 -5.03
N HIS A 122 -14.33 6.20 -4.16
CA HIS A 122 -15.77 6.07 -4.29
C HIS A 122 -16.51 7.37 -3.97
N ILE A 123 -16.16 8.02 -2.86
CA ILE A 123 -16.76 9.30 -2.42
C ILE A 123 -16.55 10.36 -3.50
N ILE A 124 -15.32 10.49 -4.01
CA ILE A 124 -14.98 11.44 -5.08
C ILE A 124 -15.82 11.17 -6.34
N ALA A 125 -15.94 9.89 -6.73
CA ALA A 125 -16.74 9.53 -7.90
C ALA A 125 -18.25 9.83 -7.75
N GLN A 126 -18.78 9.81 -6.53
CA GLN A 126 -20.18 10.18 -6.26
C GLN A 126 -20.39 11.70 -6.22
N GLU A 127 -19.43 12.47 -5.70
CA GLU A 127 -19.54 13.92 -5.63
C GLU A 127 -19.32 14.59 -7.00
N GLU A 128 -18.43 14.05 -7.84
CA GLU A 128 -18.23 14.54 -9.21
C GLU A 128 -19.40 14.23 -10.16
N GLU A 129 -20.22 13.20 -9.88
CA GLU A 129 -21.44 12.90 -10.66
C GLU A 129 -22.41 14.08 -10.72
N HIS A 130 -22.34 14.99 -9.75
CA HIS A 130 -23.17 16.19 -9.71
C HIS A 130 -22.53 17.41 -10.36
N LEU A 131 -21.25 17.37 -10.75
CA LEU A 131 -20.48 18.58 -11.09
C LEU A 131 -19.59 18.49 -12.35
N VAL A 132 -19.33 17.32 -12.96
CA VAL A 132 -18.23 17.15 -13.95
C VAL A 132 -18.60 16.32 -15.19
N ASP A 133 -17.97 16.67 -16.33
CA ASP A 133 -17.99 15.94 -17.61
C ASP A 133 -17.62 14.45 -17.48
N GLY A 134 -18.34 13.58 -18.19
CA GLY A 134 -18.35 12.13 -17.96
C GLY A 134 -17.00 11.39 -18.10
N GLU A 135 -15.98 12.02 -18.70
CA GLU A 135 -14.66 11.40 -18.90
C GLU A 135 -13.81 11.32 -17.62
N ILE A 136 -13.93 12.32 -16.73
CA ILE A 136 -13.24 12.34 -15.42
C ILE A 136 -13.87 11.29 -14.48
N MET A 137 -15.20 11.17 -14.52
CA MET A 137 -15.96 10.18 -13.76
C MET A 137 -15.58 8.73 -14.11
N ILE A 138 -15.36 8.39 -15.39
CA ILE A 138 -14.95 7.05 -15.82
C ILE A 138 -13.57 6.68 -15.23
N ARG A 139 -12.68 7.67 -15.07
CA ARG A 139 -11.35 7.47 -14.51
C ARG A 139 -11.40 7.13 -13.02
N PHE A 140 -12.15 7.88 -12.21
CA PHE A 140 -12.24 7.61 -10.77
C PHE A 140 -12.94 6.28 -10.47
N ARG A 141 -14.02 5.95 -11.21
CA ARG A 141 -14.68 4.64 -11.10
C ARG A 141 -13.72 3.48 -11.40
N ARG A 142 -12.82 3.64 -12.38
CA ARG A 142 -11.81 2.62 -12.72
C ARG A 142 -10.77 2.46 -11.62
N ILE A 143 -10.31 3.55 -11.02
CA ILE A 143 -9.34 3.53 -9.90
C ILE A 143 -9.98 2.83 -8.69
N ARG A 144 -11.20 3.23 -8.32
CA ARG A 144 -12.00 2.60 -7.25
C ARG A 144 -12.16 1.10 -7.44
N ASN A 145 -12.64 0.67 -8.61
CA ASN A 145 -12.91 -0.75 -8.87
C ASN A 145 -11.59 -1.56 -8.83
N ARG A 146 -10.49 -0.98 -9.31
CA ARG A 146 -9.18 -1.64 -9.25
C ARG A 146 -8.68 -1.79 -7.82
N LEU A 147 -8.75 -0.73 -7.00
CA LEU A 147 -8.35 -0.80 -5.59
C LEU A 147 -9.20 -1.80 -4.81
N SER A 148 -10.52 -1.79 -5.03
CA SER A 148 -11.44 -2.76 -4.43
C SER A 148 -11.09 -4.21 -4.81
N LEU A 149 -10.79 -4.46 -6.09
CA LEU A 149 -10.35 -5.78 -6.55
C LEU A 149 -9.01 -6.19 -5.93
N LEU A 150 -8.06 -5.25 -5.83
CA LEU A 150 -6.77 -5.51 -5.20
C LEU A 150 -6.91 -5.80 -3.70
N THR A 151 -7.82 -5.12 -2.98
CA THR A 151 -8.17 -5.45 -1.59
C THR A 151 -8.63 -6.90 -1.48
N VAL A 152 -9.54 -7.34 -2.34
CA VAL A 152 -10.03 -8.74 -2.34
C VAL A 152 -8.89 -9.70 -2.61
N VAL A 153 -8.03 -9.41 -3.59
CA VAL A 153 -6.85 -10.23 -3.90
C VAL A 153 -5.89 -10.35 -2.71
N VAL A 154 -5.63 -9.25 -1.99
CA VAL A 154 -4.81 -9.26 -0.78
C VAL A 154 -5.48 -10.10 0.31
N LEU A 155 -6.78 -9.96 0.56
CA LEU A 155 -7.48 -10.78 1.55
C LEU A 155 -7.46 -12.27 1.19
N LEU A 156 -7.55 -12.62 -0.09
CA LEU A 156 -7.42 -14.00 -0.55
C LEU A 156 -6.04 -14.60 -0.24
N SER A 157 -5.00 -13.79 0.00
CA SER A 157 -3.69 -14.29 0.43
C SER A 157 -3.74 -15.01 1.79
N LEU A 158 -4.76 -14.74 2.63
CA LEU A 158 -4.95 -15.44 3.90
C LEU A 158 -5.21 -16.94 3.71
N SER A 159 -5.73 -17.34 2.54
CA SER A 159 -5.93 -18.76 2.21
C SER A 159 -4.62 -19.55 2.05
N ALA A 160 -3.52 -18.85 1.74
CA ALA A 160 -2.19 -19.45 1.65
C ALA A 160 -1.51 -19.36 3.02
N PRO A 161 -1.04 -20.47 3.63
CA PRO A 161 -0.21 -20.43 4.83
C PRO A 161 1.08 -19.63 4.64
N TRP A 162 1.64 -19.05 5.71
CA TRP A 162 2.89 -18.28 5.64
C TRP A 162 4.09 -19.13 5.21
N ASP A 163 4.16 -20.37 5.64
CA ASP A 163 5.23 -21.33 5.30
C ASP A 163 5.20 -21.77 3.83
N TRP A 164 4.17 -21.42 3.07
CA TRP A 164 4.11 -21.75 1.65
C TRP A 164 5.11 -20.90 0.85
N LEU A 165 6.14 -21.55 0.33
CA LEU A 165 7.17 -20.97 -0.52
C LEU A 165 6.94 -21.28 -2.00
N PHE A 166 7.16 -20.29 -2.85
CA PHE A 166 7.25 -20.42 -4.30
C PHE A 166 8.56 -19.77 -4.77
N LEU A 167 9.42 -20.54 -5.42
CA LEU A 167 10.79 -20.10 -5.83
C LEU A 167 11.61 -19.52 -4.67
N GLY A 168 11.42 -20.03 -3.45
CA GLY A 168 12.12 -19.56 -2.25
C GLY A 168 11.56 -18.27 -1.63
N VAL A 169 10.42 -17.77 -2.11
CA VAL A 169 9.72 -16.59 -1.59
C VAL A 169 8.35 -16.99 -1.05
N HIS A 170 7.93 -16.42 0.08
CA HIS A 170 6.60 -16.65 0.63
C HIS A 170 5.50 -16.23 -0.36
N VAL A 171 4.53 -17.11 -0.61
CA VAL A 171 3.43 -16.86 -1.56
C VAL A 171 2.67 -15.59 -1.19
N ARG A 172 2.47 -15.32 0.10
CA ARG A 172 1.84 -14.09 0.59
C ARG A 172 2.58 -12.82 0.13
N LEU A 173 3.92 -12.81 0.19
CA LEU A 173 4.73 -11.66 -0.29
C LEU A 173 4.52 -11.39 -1.78
N LEU A 174 4.41 -12.46 -2.58
CA LEU A 174 4.14 -12.33 -4.02
C LEU A 174 2.76 -11.71 -4.26
N ILE A 175 1.74 -12.14 -3.52
CA ILE A 175 0.38 -11.58 -3.64
C ILE A 175 0.35 -10.12 -3.17
N TRP A 176 1.01 -9.79 -2.06
CA TRP A 176 1.10 -8.42 -1.55
C TRP A 176 1.88 -7.47 -2.49
N SER A 177 2.66 -8.00 -3.42
CA SER A 177 3.31 -7.18 -4.46
C SER A 177 2.34 -6.71 -5.56
N LEU A 178 1.19 -7.36 -5.73
CA LEU A 178 0.26 -7.09 -6.83
C LEU A 178 -0.30 -5.66 -6.82
N PRO A 179 -0.72 -5.06 -5.68
CA PRO A 179 -1.17 -3.67 -5.65
C PRO A 179 -0.09 -2.69 -6.10
N ILE A 180 1.16 -2.93 -5.70
CA ILE A 180 2.33 -2.12 -6.07
C ILE A 180 2.53 -2.20 -7.59
N VAL A 181 2.70 -3.42 -8.12
CA VAL A 181 2.95 -3.66 -9.54
C VAL A 181 1.81 -3.08 -10.39
N SER A 182 0.56 -3.32 -10.00
CA SER A 182 -0.64 -2.80 -10.66
C SER A 182 -0.65 -1.27 -10.73
N PHE A 183 -0.29 -0.60 -9.64
CA PHE A 183 -0.21 0.87 -9.59
C PHE A 183 0.88 1.42 -10.53
N TRP A 184 2.10 0.90 -10.45
CA TRP A 184 3.24 1.40 -11.23
C TRP A 184 3.12 1.09 -12.73
N LEU A 185 2.62 -0.08 -13.10
CA LEU A 185 2.31 -0.41 -14.51
C LEU A 185 1.26 0.52 -15.10
N TYR A 186 0.24 0.86 -14.32
CA TYR A 186 -0.78 1.80 -14.77
C TYR A 186 -0.25 3.22 -14.92
N ARG A 187 0.60 3.66 -13.98
CA ARG A 187 1.20 4.99 -13.99
C ARG A 187 2.14 5.19 -15.18
N THR A 188 2.99 4.20 -15.47
CA THR A 188 3.95 4.25 -16.61
C THR A 188 3.25 4.26 -17.97
N ARG A 189 2.13 3.54 -18.12
CA ARG A 189 1.30 3.55 -19.34
C ARG A 189 0.61 4.91 -19.60
N ARG A 190 0.63 5.83 -18.65
CA ARG A 190 0.06 7.19 -18.76
C ARG A 190 1.10 8.28 -19.07
N SER A 191 2.29 7.92 -19.55
CA SER A 191 3.26 8.88 -20.09
C SER A 191 2.60 9.91 -21.02
N PRO A 192 2.93 11.22 -20.92
CA PRO A 192 2.30 12.30 -21.68
C PRO A 192 2.55 12.24 -23.20
N PHE A 193 3.38 11.31 -23.68
CA PHE A 193 3.73 11.17 -25.11
C PHE A 193 2.73 10.32 -25.92
N GLY A 194 1.44 10.45 -25.63
CA GLY A 194 0.36 9.68 -26.26
C GLY A 194 -0.42 10.40 -27.36
N SER A 195 0.00 11.59 -27.81
CA SER A 195 -0.77 12.40 -28.79
C SER A 195 -0.03 12.78 -30.08
N LEU A 196 1.09 12.12 -30.42
CA LEU A 196 1.84 12.41 -31.66
C LEU A 196 1.83 11.26 -32.68
N ARG A 197 0.69 10.60 -32.86
CA ARG A 197 0.45 9.71 -34.02
C ARG A 197 -1.00 9.73 -34.49
N ARG A 198 -1.45 10.87 -35.02
CA ARG A 198 -2.39 10.97 -36.16
C ARG A 198 -2.16 12.30 -36.86
N ALA A 199 -1.28 12.28 -37.86
CA ALA A 199 -1.25 13.23 -38.97
C ALA A 199 -1.18 12.40 -40.24
#